data_AF-A0A8T3MBY2-F1
#
_entry.id   AF-A0A8T3MBY2-F1
#
_cell.length_a   1.000
_cell.length_b   1.000
_cell.length_c   1.000
_cell.angle_alpha   90.00
_cell.angle_beta   90.00
_cell.angle_gamma   90.00
#
_symmetry.space_group_name_H-M   'P 1'
#
loop_
_entity.id
_entity.type
_entity.pdbx_description
1 polymer ?
#
loop_
_entity_poly.entity_id
_entity_poly.type
_entity_poly.pdbx_seq_one_letter_code
_entity_poly.pdbx_strand_id
1 'polypeptide(L)'
;AFGHERRGTPEALAELGRRSEPTWVVVVVPPFTVDERPVSSSAIRRLVAAGDLAPAERLLGRAYCVTGLPDPDDPGRLRFALPVALPPPGRHRVRAGDRDAVAIVTAGDPGVVVDGLEPATGPVTLRFVAD
;
A
#
# COMPACT_ATOMS: atom_id res chain seq x y z
N ALA A 1 12.86 16.90 1.08
CA ALA A 1 13.61 17.81 0.19
C ALA A 1 13.10 17.65 -1.24
N PHE A 2 12.96 18.74 -1.98
CA PHE A 2 12.34 18.80 -3.32
C PHE A 2 13.21 19.64 -4.29
N GLY A 3 12.79 19.78 -5.54
CA GLY A 3 13.50 20.60 -6.54
C GLY A 3 14.80 19.96 -7.06
N HIS A 4 15.52 20.70 -7.91
CA HIS A 4 16.78 20.25 -8.51
C HIS A 4 17.80 19.83 -7.45
N GLU A 5 18.34 18.62 -7.59
CA GLU A 5 19.32 18.03 -6.66
C GLU A 5 18.85 18.01 -5.19
N ARG A 6 17.53 17.97 -4.95
CA ARG A 6 16.94 17.97 -3.60
C ARG A 6 17.36 19.19 -2.76
N ARG A 7 17.68 20.34 -3.38
CA ARG A 7 18.08 21.56 -2.66
C ARG A 7 16.91 22.31 -2.01
N GLY A 8 15.68 22.01 -2.38
CA GLY A 8 14.48 22.58 -1.76
C GLY A 8 14.24 22.02 -0.36
N THR A 9 14.07 22.91 0.61
CA THR A 9 13.77 22.59 2.01
C THR A 9 12.44 23.23 2.45
N PRO A 10 11.82 22.78 3.56
CA PRO A 10 10.64 23.45 4.11
C PRO A 10 10.86 24.93 4.40
N GLU A 11 12.07 25.31 4.84
CA GLU A 11 12.45 26.70 5.13
C GLU A 11 12.50 27.53 3.85
N ALA A 12 13.09 26.99 2.77
CA ALA A 12 13.08 27.63 1.47
C ALA A 12 11.65 27.81 0.93
N LEU A 13 10.77 26.84 1.17
CA LEU A 13 9.36 26.93 0.80
C LEU A 13 8.62 27.99 1.62
N ALA A 14 8.91 28.08 2.92
CA ALA A 14 8.31 29.09 3.80
C ALA A 14 8.72 30.51 3.39
N GLU A 15 9.99 30.70 3.03
CA GLU A 15 10.48 31.97 2.51
C GLU A 15 9.83 32.36 1.19
N LEU A 16 9.64 31.39 0.28
CA LEU A 16 8.92 31.62 -0.96
C LEU A 16 7.47 32.06 -0.71
N GLY A 17 6.79 31.43 0.25
CA GLY A 17 5.43 31.78 0.63
C GLY A 17 5.30 33.21 1.15
N ARG A 18 6.25 33.65 1.98
CA ARG A 18 6.33 35.05 2.47
C ARG A 18 6.51 36.07 1.35
N ARG A 19 7.22 35.71 0.28
CA ARG A 19 7.54 36.59 -0.85
C ARG A 19 6.53 36.51 -2.02
N SER A 20 5.56 35.60 -1.95
CA SER A 20 4.56 35.40 -3.01
C SER A 20 3.37 36.34 -2.84
N GLU A 21 2.71 36.66 -3.96
CA GLU A 21 1.43 37.35 -4.01
C GLU A 21 0.41 36.47 -4.77
N PRO A 22 -0.69 36.01 -4.12
CA PRO A 22 -1.01 36.20 -2.71
C PRO A 22 -0.03 35.45 -1.78
N THR A 23 0.17 35.98 -0.57
CA THR A 23 1.01 35.37 0.45
C THR A 23 0.38 34.09 0.98
N TRP A 24 1.21 33.07 1.24
CA TRP A 24 0.79 31.79 1.83
C TRP A 24 1.81 31.30 2.86
N VAL A 25 1.38 30.41 3.75
CA VAL A 25 2.20 29.89 4.86
C VAL A 25 2.49 28.40 4.69
N VAL A 26 3.64 27.96 5.18
CA VAL A 26 4.02 26.54 5.22
C VAL A 26 3.81 26.00 6.62
N VAL A 27 3.10 24.88 6.72
CA VAL A 27 2.98 24.10 7.95
C VAL A 27 3.72 22.79 7.76
N VAL A 28 4.76 22.57 8.56
CA VAL A 28 5.51 21.31 8.56
C VAL A 28 4.88 20.36 9.56
N VAL A 29 4.37 19.23 9.08
CA VAL A 29 3.85 18.17 9.94
C VAL A 29 5.04 17.36 10.50
N PRO A 30 5.16 17.22 11.83
CA PRO A 30 6.24 16.43 12.41
C PRO A 30 6.11 14.95 12.05
N PRO A 31 7.21 14.18 12.10
CA PRO A 31 7.14 12.73 11.94
C PRO A 31 6.13 12.11 12.91
N PHE A 32 5.36 11.14 12.42
CA PHE A 32 4.35 10.43 13.21
C PHE A 32 4.82 9.02 13.53
N THR A 33 4.62 8.60 14.78
CA THR A 33 5.02 7.27 15.28
C THR A 33 3.84 6.51 15.87
N VAL A 34 3.90 5.18 15.74
CA VAL A 34 2.98 4.22 16.39
C VAL A 34 3.86 3.12 16.98
N ASP A 35 3.69 2.79 18.26
CA ASP A 35 4.53 1.82 18.99
C ASP A 35 6.05 2.12 18.86
N GLU A 36 6.45 3.38 18.98
CA GLU A 36 7.84 3.86 18.77
C GLU A 36 8.41 3.63 17.35
N ARG A 37 7.57 3.24 16.38
CA ARG A 37 7.97 3.02 14.98
C ARG A 37 7.48 4.18 14.11
N PRO A 38 8.34 4.73 13.22
CA PRO A 38 7.92 5.77 12.28
C PRO A 38 6.93 5.21 11.26
N VAL A 39 5.79 5.87 11.11
CA VAL A 39 4.80 5.56 10.08
C VAL A 39 5.36 6.02 8.73
N SER A 40 5.75 5.06 7.91
CA SER A 40 6.30 5.33 6.58
C SER A 40 6.00 4.18 5.62
N SER A 41 5.88 4.51 4.33
CA SER A 41 5.64 3.48 3.30
C SER A 41 6.78 2.46 3.25
N SER A 42 8.02 2.85 3.48
CA SER A 42 9.16 1.91 3.49
C SER A 42 9.13 0.96 4.70
N ALA A 43 8.64 1.39 5.86
CA ALA A 43 8.43 0.50 7.00
C ALA A 43 7.28 -0.48 6.71
N ILE A 44 6.14 0.03 6.24
CA ILE A 44 4.95 -0.78 5.91
C ILE A 44 5.28 -1.82 4.84
N ARG A 45 5.91 -1.43 3.72
CA ARG A 45 6.28 -2.36 2.64
C ARG A 45 7.23 -3.45 3.10
N ARG A 46 8.17 -3.16 4.01
CA ARG A 46 9.08 -4.19 4.57
C ARG A 46 8.33 -5.19 5.44
N LEU A 47 7.40 -4.72 6.29
CA LEU A 47 6.58 -5.61 7.12
C LEU A 47 5.69 -6.50 6.25
N VAL A 48 5.02 -5.92 5.25
CA VAL A 48 4.21 -6.68 4.28
C VAL A 48 5.08 -7.72 3.57
N ALA A 49 6.23 -7.32 3.00
CA ALA A 49 7.13 -8.24 2.31
C ALA A 49 7.73 -9.34 3.20
N ALA A 50 7.75 -9.15 4.53
CA ALA A 50 8.16 -10.15 5.51
C ALA A 50 7.01 -11.08 5.94
N GLY A 51 5.76 -10.76 5.59
CA GLY A 51 4.56 -11.47 6.06
C GLY A 51 4.06 -10.97 7.42
N ASP A 52 4.69 -9.96 8.00
CA ASP A 52 4.32 -9.39 9.30
C ASP A 52 3.13 -8.42 9.14
N LEU A 53 1.94 -8.97 8.89
CA LEU A 53 0.76 -8.17 8.56
C LEU A 53 0.20 -7.41 9.76
N ALA A 54 0.12 -8.02 10.94
CA ALA A 54 -0.40 -7.35 12.15
C ALA A 54 0.32 -6.02 12.47
N PRO A 55 1.67 -5.95 12.54
CA PRO A 55 2.35 -4.67 12.70
C PRO A 55 2.20 -3.74 11.49
N ALA A 56 2.06 -4.25 10.27
CA ALA A 56 1.79 -3.40 9.10
C ALA A 56 0.41 -2.70 9.22
N GLU A 57 -0.61 -3.44 9.64
CA GLU A 57 -1.97 -2.94 9.87
C GLU A 57 -2.01 -1.87 10.97
N ARG A 58 -1.23 -2.03 12.04
CA ARG A 58 -1.09 -1.00 13.08
C ARG A 58 -0.52 0.31 12.52
N LEU A 59 0.53 0.24 11.70
CA LEU A 59 1.09 1.44 11.06
C LEU A 59 0.14 2.05 10.03
N LEU A 60 -0.69 1.23 9.37
CA LEU A 60 -1.70 1.68 8.41
C LEU A 60 -2.95 2.27 9.07
N GLY A 61 -3.24 1.92 10.33
CA GLY A 61 -4.50 2.23 11.00
C GLY A 61 -5.72 1.50 10.42
N ARG A 62 -5.49 0.46 9.60
CA ARG A 62 -6.54 -0.33 8.93
C ARG A 62 -6.01 -1.70 8.51
N ALA A 63 -6.92 -2.59 8.15
CA ALA A 63 -6.57 -3.88 7.58
C ALA A 63 -5.77 -3.73 6.27
N TYR A 64 -4.83 -4.63 6.04
CA TYR A 64 -4.00 -4.61 4.84
C TYR A 64 -4.77 -5.25 3.67
N CYS A 65 -4.98 -4.45 2.62
CA CYS A 65 -5.74 -4.85 1.44
C CYS A 65 -5.00 -4.51 0.15
N VAL A 66 -5.24 -5.31 -0.89
CA VAL A 66 -4.87 -5.01 -2.27
C VAL A 66 -6.10 -5.02 -3.15
N THR A 67 -6.12 -4.13 -4.14
CA THR A 67 -7.21 -4.04 -5.11
C THR A 67 -6.64 -4.25 -6.50
N GLY A 68 -7.12 -5.28 -7.19
CA GLY A 68 -6.70 -5.64 -8.54
C GLY A 68 -7.90 -5.77 -9.48
N LEU A 69 -7.61 -5.85 -10.77
CA LEU A 69 -8.60 -6.20 -11.79
C LEU A 69 -8.44 -7.68 -12.13
N PRO A 70 -9.55 -8.43 -12.33
CA PRO A 70 -9.50 -9.76 -12.87
C PRO A 70 -8.77 -9.79 -14.22
N ASP A 71 -7.91 -10.78 -14.40
CA ASP A 71 -7.24 -11.03 -15.66
C ASP A 71 -8.28 -11.51 -16.70
N PRO A 72 -8.35 -10.91 -17.90
CA PRO A 72 -9.30 -11.33 -18.93
C PRO A 72 -9.15 -12.79 -19.35
N ASP A 73 -7.93 -13.33 -19.26
CA ASP A 73 -7.58 -14.70 -19.70
C ASP A 73 -7.66 -15.71 -18.54
N ASP A 74 -7.65 -15.22 -17.29
CA ASP A 74 -7.72 -16.03 -16.05
C ASP A 74 -8.48 -15.26 -14.95
N PRO A 75 -9.82 -15.35 -14.88
CA PRO A 75 -10.62 -14.58 -13.93
C PRO A 75 -10.26 -14.80 -12.45
N GLY A 76 -9.55 -15.89 -12.11
CA GLY A 76 -9.03 -16.14 -10.76
C GLY A 76 -7.75 -15.38 -10.45
N ARG A 77 -7.04 -14.87 -11.45
CA ARG A 77 -5.85 -14.04 -11.32
C ARG A 77 -6.22 -12.56 -11.27
N LEU A 78 -5.61 -11.84 -10.34
CA LEU A 78 -5.67 -10.38 -10.28
C LEU A 78 -4.39 -9.76 -10.86
N ARG A 79 -4.58 -8.80 -11.77
CA ARG A 79 -3.55 -7.91 -12.30
C ARG A 79 -3.61 -6.56 -11.59
N PHE A 80 -2.44 -5.92 -11.43
CA PHE A 80 -2.30 -4.61 -10.80
C PHE A 80 -1.67 -3.63 -11.80
N ALA A 81 -2.26 -2.44 -11.92
CA ALA A 81 -1.76 -1.42 -12.85
C ALA A 81 -0.41 -0.81 -12.43
N LEU A 82 -0.07 -0.90 -11.14
CA LEU A 82 1.16 -0.42 -10.54
C LEU A 82 1.73 -1.48 -9.60
N PRO A 83 3.04 -1.44 -9.31
CA PRO A 83 3.64 -2.30 -8.31
C PRO A 83 2.94 -2.15 -6.96
N VAL A 84 2.39 -3.26 -6.47
CA VAL A 84 1.84 -3.36 -5.13
C VAL A 84 2.83 -4.08 -4.23
N ALA A 85 2.92 -3.67 -2.97
CA ALA A 85 3.59 -4.51 -1.98
C ALA A 85 2.67 -5.70 -1.72
N LEU A 86 3.17 -6.92 -1.84
CA LEU A 86 2.48 -8.17 -1.55
C LEU A 86 3.22 -8.90 -0.43
N PRO A 87 2.53 -9.75 0.35
CA PRO A 87 3.17 -10.69 1.26
C PRO A 87 4.13 -11.64 0.54
N PRO A 88 4.96 -12.40 1.28
CA PRO A 88 5.83 -13.42 0.68
C PRO A 88 5.05 -14.37 -0.24
N PRO A 89 5.68 -14.93 -1.28
CA PRO A 89 5.07 -15.98 -2.09
C PRO A 89 4.57 -17.14 -1.21
N GLY A 90 3.35 -17.61 -1.46
CA GLY A 90 2.71 -18.62 -0.63
C GLY A 90 1.19 -18.49 -0.58
N ARG A 91 0.58 -19.34 0.26
CA ARG A 91 -0.87 -19.36 0.51
C ARG A 91 -1.20 -18.44 1.68
N HIS A 92 -2.12 -17.52 1.47
CA HIS A 92 -2.56 -16.55 2.46
C HIS A 92 -4.07 -16.61 2.62
N ARG A 93 -4.55 -16.51 3.86
CA ARG A 93 -5.96 -16.31 4.13
C ARG A 93 -6.34 -14.89 3.75
N VAL A 94 -7.40 -14.75 2.96
CA VAL A 94 -7.91 -13.45 2.55
C VAL A 94 -9.42 -13.40 2.68
N ARG A 95 -9.96 -12.19 2.67
CA ARG A 95 -11.38 -11.92 2.55
C ARG A 95 -11.64 -11.08 1.30
N ALA A 96 -12.48 -11.60 0.41
CA ALA A 96 -12.92 -10.95 -0.82
C ALA A 96 -14.39 -10.53 -0.67
N GLY A 97 -14.62 -9.25 -0.36
CA GLY A 97 -15.93 -8.78 0.09
C GLY A 97 -16.31 -9.43 1.43
N ASP A 98 -17.41 -10.18 1.46
CA ASP A 98 -17.89 -10.88 2.66
C ASP A 98 -17.51 -12.37 2.73
N ARG A 99 -16.59 -12.82 1.88
CA ARG A 99 -16.23 -14.23 1.77
C ARG A 99 -14.78 -14.48 2.13
N ASP A 100 -14.55 -15.51 2.93
CA ASP A 100 -13.21 -16.00 3.21
C ASP A 100 -12.72 -16.84 2.02
N ALA A 101 -11.46 -16.65 1.65
CA ALA A 101 -10.83 -17.34 0.53
C ALA A 101 -9.33 -17.55 0.79
N VAL A 102 -8.66 -18.24 -0.14
CA VAL A 102 -7.21 -18.40 -0.13
C VAL A 102 -6.61 -17.73 -1.36
N ALA A 103 -5.71 -16.78 -1.10
CA ALA A 103 -4.89 -16.17 -2.14
C ALA A 103 -3.53 -16.88 -2.22
N ILE A 104 -3.07 -17.12 -3.43
CA ILE A 104 -1.73 -17.59 -3.75
C ILE A 104 -0.96 -16.41 -4.33
N VAL A 105 0.03 -15.94 -3.58
CA VAL A 105 0.97 -14.93 -4.05
C VAL A 105 2.10 -15.67 -4.79
N THR A 106 2.34 -15.31 -6.04
CA THR A 106 3.40 -15.94 -6.87
C THR A 106 4.69 -15.14 -6.83
N ALA A 107 5.83 -15.85 -6.87
CA ALA A 107 7.12 -15.21 -7.09
C ALA A 107 7.27 -14.79 -8.57
N GLY A 108 7.94 -13.66 -8.84
CA GLY A 108 8.20 -13.18 -10.19
C GLY A 108 7.21 -12.09 -10.62
N ASP A 109 6.43 -12.34 -11.67
CA ASP A 109 5.38 -11.43 -12.13
C ASP A 109 4.36 -11.22 -11.00
N PRO A 110 4.32 -10.03 -10.36
CA PRO A 110 3.59 -9.81 -9.12
C PRO A 110 2.08 -9.81 -9.42
N GLY A 111 1.50 -11.00 -9.41
CA GLY A 111 0.08 -11.26 -9.47
C GLY A 111 -0.37 -12.03 -8.23
N VAL A 112 -1.66 -11.92 -7.96
CA VAL A 112 -2.31 -12.72 -6.92
C VAL A 112 -3.32 -13.62 -7.61
N VAL A 113 -3.19 -14.93 -7.43
CA VAL A 113 -4.20 -15.90 -7.87
C VAL A 113 -5.08 -16.22 -6.67
N VAL A 114 -6.39 -16.07 -6.81
CA VAL A 114 -7.35 -16.37 -5.75
C VAL A 114 -8.18 -17.55 -6.19
N ASP A 115 -8.09 -18.64 -5.44
CA ASP A 115 -8.89 -19.83 -5.70
C ASP A 115 -10.35 -19.57 -5.31
N GLY A 116 -11.29 -19.97 -6.16
CA GLY A 116 -12.72 -19.78 -5.95
C GLY A 116 -13.22 -18.33 -6.04
N LEU A 117 -12.46 -17.43 -6.69
CA LEU A 117 -12.96 -16.09 -6.97
C LEU A 117 -14.10 -16.17 -8.00
N GLU A 118 -15.26 -15.63 -7.65
CA GLU A 118 -16.36 -15.52 -8.62
C GLU A 118 -15.95 -14.58 -9.76
N PRO A 119 -16.42 -14.83 -10.99
CA PRO A 119 -16.22 -13.92 -12.10
C PRO A 119 -16.68 -12.50 -11.71
N ALA A 120 -15.72 -11.58 -11.63
CA ALA A 120 -15.98 -10.17 -11.39
C ALA A 120 -15.70 -9.38 -12.67
N THR A 121 -16.54 -8.40 -12.98
CA THR A 121 -16.36 -7.51 -14.13
C THR A 121 -15.66 -6.20 -13.74
N GLY A 122 -15.32 -6.02 -12.46
CA GLY A 122 -14.74 -4.82 -11.91
C GLY A 122 -13.66 -5.10 -10.85
N PRO A 123 -13.15 -4.06 -10.18
CA PRO A 123 -12.08 -4.20 -9.20
C PRO A 123 -12.46 -5.13 -8.05
N VAL A 124 -11.54 -6.03 -7.70
CA VAL A 124 -11.65 -6.95 -6.57
C VAL A 124 -10.67 -6.51 -5.50
N THR A 125 -11.17 -6.33 -4.27
CA THR A 125 -10.34 -6.03 -3.11
C THR A 125 -10.18 -7.27 -2.24
N LEU A 126 -8.94 -7.66 -2.01
CA LEU A 126 -8.56 -8.72 -1.08
C LEU A 126 -8.03 -8.09 0.19
N ARG A 127 -8.68 -8.39 1.32
CA ARG A 127 -8.13 -8.13 2.65
C ARG A 127 -7.35 -9.35 3.09
N PHE A 128 -6.05 -9.19 3.38
CA PHE A 128 -5.29 -10.30 3.97
C PHE A 128 -5.61 -10.40 5.45
N VAL A 129 -5.65 -11.63 5.96
CA VAL A 129 -5.85 -11.90 7.37
C VAL A 129 -4.48 -12.01 8.02
N ALA A 130 -4.21 -11.18 9.03
CA ALA A 130 -3.03 -11.35 9.87
C ALA A 130 -3.18 -12.63 10.70
N ASP A 131 -2.09 -13.40 10.79
CA ASP A 131 -1.99 -14.55 11.70
C ASP A 131 -1.91 -14.12 13.18
#